data_AF-Q2FA11-F1
#
_entry.id   AF-Q2FA11-F1
#
_cell.length_a   1.000
_cell.length_b   1.000
_cell.length_c   1.000
_cell.angle_alpha   90.00
_cell.angle_beta   90.00
_cell.angle_gamma   90.00
#
_symmetry.space_group_name_H-M   'P 1'
#
loop_
_entity.id
_entity.type
_entity.pdbx_description
1 polymer ?
#
loop_
_entity_poly.entity_id
_entity_poly.type
_entity_poly.pdbx_seq_one_letter_code
_entity_poly.pdbx_strand_id
1 'polypeptide(L)'
;MDNLVQKLKSLAYDEKRCQQVISKFSLAERKEALNALAQFENINEERWILNIVYHISPQIHDFIDSYTSGAYTRIREHQRGIQYDAKLGKLISDFMANSHMMPKYLKSCRHYSKSTSWYDYFSVNDTLELDSFMSCARESSDFSYVLKPEAILVFNSCKQGFYLGAMTRESCEREVLFPAGSRFKLSEVRGNQYLLEEIA
;
A
#
# COMPACT_ATOMS: atom_id res chain seq x y z
N MET A 1 10.29 10.37 -16.43
CA MET A 1 9.76 9.11 -15.86
C MET A 1 9.85 7.99 -16.89
N ASP A 2 9.39 8.22 -18.12
CA ASP A 2 9.28 7.20 -19.17
C ASP A 2 10.60 6.48 -19.50
N ASN A 3 11.73 7.20 -19.57
CA ASN A 3 13.04 6.59 -19.86
C ASN A 3 13.51 5.61 -18.76
N LEU A 4 13.24 5.93 -17.48
CA LEU A 4 13.61 5.05 -16.37
C LEU A 4 12.78 3.77 -16.37
N VAL A 5 11.46 3.88 -16.55
CA VAL A 5 10.56 2.73 -16.59
C VAL A 5 10.92 1.79 -17.74
N GLN A 6 11.18 2.34 -18.94
CA GLN A 6 11.60 1.51 -20.09
C GLN A 6 12.93 0.79 -19.82
N LYS A 7 13.89 1.47 -19.19
CA LYS A 7 15.16 0.86 -18.78
C LYS A 7 14.93 -0.28 -17.78
N LEU A 8 14.12 -0.07 -16.73
CA LEU A 8 13.80 -1.10 -15.75
C LEU A 8 13.08 -2.29 -16.39
N LYS A 9 12.10 -2.03 -17.26
CA LYS A 9 11.38 -3.07 -18.00
C LYS A 9 12.31 -3.93 -18.86
N SER A 10 13.30 -3.31 -19.52
CA SER A 10 14.31 -4.06 -20.30
C SER A 10 15.19 -4.98 -19.45
N LEU A 11 15.40 -4.65 -18.17
CA LEU A 11 16.17 -5.47 -17.23
C LEU A 11 15.36 -6.63 -16.67
N ALA A 12 14.05 -6.50 -16.56
CA ALA A 12 13.19 -7.47 -15.88
C ALA A 12 13.16 -8.86 -16.53
N TYR A 13 13.58 -8.96 -17.81
CA TYR A 13 13.63 -10.20 -18.58
C TYR A 13 15.03 -10.85 -18.64
N ASP A 14 16.04 -10.25 -17.99
CA ASP A 14 17.39 -10.79 -17.84
C ASP A 14 17.84 -10.68 -16.37
N GLU A 15 17.56 -11.72 -15.59
CA GLU A 15 17.81 -11.73 -14.14
C GLU A 15 19.26 -11.40 -13.77
N LYS A 16 20.24 -11.95 -14.51
CA LYS A 16 21.66 -11.72 -14.24
C LYS A 16 22.02 -10.27 -14.46
N ARG A 17 21.59 -9.69 -15.59
CA ARG A 17 21.84 -8.28 -15.90
C ARG A 17 21.10 -7.37 -14.94
N CYS A 18 19.87 -7.71 -14.57
CA CYS A 18 19.06 -6.99 -13.60
C CYS A 18 19.79 -6.89 -12.26
N GLN A 19 20.24 -8.01 -11.71
CA GLN A 19 21.00 -8.06 -10.47
C GLN A 19 22.30 -7.24 -10.55
N GLN A 20 23.07 -7.38 -11.64
CA GLN A 20 24.31 -6.63 -11.85
C GLN A 20 24.13 -5.11 -11.90
N VAL A 21 22.99 -4.65 -12.43
CA VAL A 21 22.67 -3.23 -12.55
C VAL A 21 22.09 -2.70 -11.25
N ILE A 22 21.06 -3.34 -10.70
CA ILE A 22 20.32 -2.85 -9.53
C ILE A 22 21.16 -2.94 -8.25
N SER A 23 22.06 -3.93 -8.12
CA SER A 23 22.98 -4.01 -6.98
C SER A 23 23.89 -2.78 -6.84
N LYS A 24 24.13 -2.05 -7.94
CA LYS A 24 24.94 -0.83 -7.97
C LYS A 24 24.12 0.44 -7.71
N PHE A 25 22.80 0.35 -7.63
CA PHE A 25 21.96 1.51 -7.33
C PHE A 25 22.22 1.99 -5.91
N SER A 26 22.46 3.29 -5.79
CA SER A 26 22.39 4.03 -4.54
C SER A 26 20.98 3.95 -3.93
N LEU A 27 20.87 4.29 -2.64
CA LEU A 27 19.57 4.38 -1.97
C LEU A 27 18.62 5.36 -2.67
N ALA A 28 19.13 6.47 -3.20
CA ALA A 28 18.32 7.45 -3.92
C ALA A 28 17.75 6.87 -5.23
N GLU A 29 18.58 6.17 -6.02
CA GLU A 29 18.14 5.52 -7.26
C GLU A 29 17.12 4.40 -7.00
N ARG A 30 17.29 3.64 -5.91
CA ARG A 30 16.30 2.63 -5.49
C ARG A 30 14.94 3.25 -5.16
N LYS A 31 14.94 4.36 -4.41
CA LYS A 31 13.73 5.13 -4.09
C LYS A 31 13.06 5.68 -5.36
N GLU A 32 13.86 6.24 -6.27
CA GLU A 32 13.36 6.76 -7.54
C GLU A 32 12.75 5.65 -8.40
N ALA A 33 13.42 4.48 -8.47
CA ALA A 33 12.92 3.32 -9.19
C ALA A 33 11.58 2.82 -8.61
N LEU A 34 11.48 2.62 -7.29
CA LEU A 34 10.22 2.21 -6.65
C LEU A 34 9.10 3.25 -6.89
N ASN A 35 9.42 4.54 -6.84
CA ASN A 35 8.45 5.59 -7.14
C ASN A 35 7.98 5.54 -8.59
N ALA A 36 8.90 5.36 -9.54
CA ALA A 36 8.55 5.23 -10.96
C ALA A 36 7.69 3.98 -11.22
N LEU A 37 8.00 2.86 -10.58
CA LEU A 37 7.21 1.62 -10.69
C LEU A 37 5.81 1.79 -10.11
N ALA A 38 5.66 2.37 -8.92
CA ALA A 38 4.36 2.57 -8.29
C ALA A 38 3.42 3.45 -9.14
N GLN A 39 3.97 4.44 -9.84
CA GLN A 39 3.20 5.36 -10.71
C GLN A 39 2.88 4.78 -12.10
N PHE A 40 3.36 3.57 -12.44
CA PHE A 40 3.15 3.00 -13.77
C PHE A 40 1.67 2.67 -14.02
N GLU A 41 1.10 3.24 -15.09
CA GLU A 41 -0.36 3.24 -15.31
C GLU A 41 -0.90 2.03 -16.06
N ASN A 42 -0.05 1.23 -16.73
CA ASN A 42 -0.53 0.13 -17.55
C ASN A 42 -0.98 -1.05 -16.68
N ILE A 43 -2.17 -1.58 -16.97
CA ILE A 43 -2.78 -2.73 -16.28
C ILE A 43 -2.28 -3.99 -17.01
N ASN A 44 -1.98 -5.09 -16.29
CA ASN A 44 -1.49 -6.40 -16.77
C ASN A 44 0.04 -6.54 -16.95
N GLU A 45 0.82 -5.67 -16.33
CA GLU A 45 2.29 -5.69 -16.40
C GLU A 45 2.97 -5.93 -15.03
N GLU A 46 2.24 -6.44 -14.06
CA GLU A 46 2.62 -6.53 -12.64
C GLU A 46 3.80 -7.46 -12.40
N ARG A 47 3.89 -8.55 -13.18
CA ARG A 47 4.89 -9.60 -12.95
C ARG A 47 6.32 -9.09 -13.11
N TRP A 48 6.59 -8.28 -14.12
CA TRP A 48 7.94 -7.75 -14.32
C TRP A 48 8.26 -6.66 -13.30
N ILE A 49 7.25 -5.89 -12.86
CA ILE A 49 7.39 -4.88 -11.81
C ILE A 49 7.83 -5.53 -10.51
N LEU A 50 7.13 -6.59 -10.06
CA LEU A 50 7.50 -7.34 -8.86
C LEU A 50 8.91 -7.94 -8.96
N ASN A 51 9.33 -8.45 -10.13
CA ASN A 51 10.71 -8.90 -10.33
C ASN A 51 11.74 -7.76 -10.09
N ILE A 52 11.47 -6.55 -10.57
CA ILE A 52 12.36 -5.41 -10.31
C ILE A 52 12.35 -5.03 -8.82
N VAL A 53 11.18 -5.01 -8.18
CA VAL A 53 11.06 -4.73 -6.74
C VAL A 53 11.89 -5.74 -5.93
N TYR A 54 11.84 -7.03 -6.27
CA TYR A 54 12.64 -8.08 -5.63
C TYR A 54 14.14 -7.77 -5.66
N HIS A 55 14.65 -7.33 -6.82
CA HIS A 55 16.07 -6.98 -6.94
C HIS A 55 16.44 -5.66 -6.23
N ILE A 56 15.49 -4.74 -6.05
CA ILE A 56 15.70 -3.51 -5.28
C ILE A 56 15.70 -3.79 -3.77
N SER A 57 14.69 -4.52 -3.29
CA SER A 57 14.50 -4.92 -1.90
C SER A 57 13.60 -6.16 -1.82
N PRO A 58 14.19 -7.34 -1.52
CA PRO A 58 13.42 -8.57 -1.28
C PRO A 58 12.40 -8.40 -0.16
N GLN A 59 12.70 -7.61 0.87
CA GLN A 59 11.82 -7.38 2.01
C GLN A 59 10.54 -6.62 1.61
N ILE A 60 10.66 -5.62 0.74
CA ILE A 60 9.49 -4.91 0.20
C ILE A 60 8.70 -5.83 -0.72
N HIS A 61 9.39 -6.56 -1.61
CA HIS A 61 8.76 -7.51 -2.51
C HIS A 61 7.93 -8.57 -1.76
N ASP A 62 8.56 -9.29 -0.82
CA ASP A 62 7.95 -10.42 -0.13
C ASP A 62 6.71 -9.99 0.65
N PHE A 63 6.76 -8.80 1.26
CA PHE A 63 5.61 -8.23 1.95
C PHE A 63 4.49 -7.88 0.97
N ILE A 64 4.76 -7.15 -0.11
CA ILE A 64 3.73 -6.74 -1.07
C ILE A 64 3.11 -7.97 -1.76
N ASP A 65 3.94 -8.92 -2.22
CA ASP A 65 3.45 -10.16 -2.83
C ASP A 65 2.59 -10.96 -1.85
N SER A 66 3.02 -11.13 -0.60
CA SER A 66 2.23 -11.85 0.41
C SER A 66 0.92 -11.13 0.77
N TYR A 67 0.98 -9.83 1.04
CA TYR A 67 -0.17 -9.04 1.45
C TYR A 67 -1.23 -9.01 0.35
N THR A 68 -0.82 -8.74 -0.90
CA THR A 68 -1.72 -8.61 -2.06
C THR A 68 -2.12 -9.94 -2.69
N SER A 69 -1.53 -11.08 -2.27
CA SER A 69 -1.96 -12.44 -2.66
C SER A 69 -2.94 -13.10 -1.68
N GLY A 70 -3.48 -12.35 -0.72
CA GLY A 70 -4.52 -12.82 0.20
C GLY A 70 -4.08 -13.06 1.64
N ALA A 71 -2.81 -12.84 1.99
CA ALA A 71 -2.37 -12.95 3.38
C ALA A 71 -2.81 -11.75 4.26
N TYR A 72 -3.38 -10.69 3.67
CA TYR A 72 -3.79 -9.47 4.38
C TYR A 72 -4.62 -9.74 5.64
N THR A 73 -5.56 -10.71 5.62
CA THR A 73 -6.38 -11.04 6.79
C THR A 73 -5.53 -11.57 7.94
N ARG A 74 -4.65 -12.54 7.66
CA ARG A 74 -3.75 -13.13 8.67
C ARG A 74 -2.75 -12.11 9.21
N ILE A 75 -2.25 -11.22 8.35
CA ILE A 75 -1.37 -10.11 8.76
C ILE A 75 -2.10 -9.19 9.74
N ARG A 76 -3.35 -8.82 9.47
CA ARG A 76 -4.15 -7.98 10.38
C ARG A 76 -4.49 -8.69 11.69
N GLU A 77 -4.89 -9.96 11.64
CA GLU A 77 -5.14 -10.77 12.84
C GLU A 77 -3.90 -10.89 13.72
N HIS A 78 -2.72 -11.00 13.10
CA HIS A 78 -1.44 -10.97 13.81
C HIS A 78 -1.19 -9.63 14.50
N GLN A 79 -1.34 -8.51 13.78
CA GLN A 79 -1.14 -7.18 14.35
C GLN A 79 -2.13 -6.86 15.49
N ARG A 80 -3.35 -7.39 15.41
CA ARG A 80 -4.40 -7.25 16.43
C ARG A 80 -4.22 -8.18 17.64
N GLY A 81 -3.20 -9.05 17.64
CA GLY A 81 -2.98 -10.02 18.70
C GLY A 81 -4.01 -11.15 18.77
N ILE A 82 -4.84 -11.32 17.73
CA ILE A 82 -5.83 -12.40 17.64
C ILE A 82 -5.12 -13.73 17.36
N GLN A 83 -4.13 -13.73 16.46
CA GLN A 83 -3.36 -14.91 16.11
C GLN A 83 -1.86 -14.61 15.98
N TYR A 84 -1.05 -15.21 16.85
CA TYR A 84 0.40 -15.07 16.75
C TYR A 84 0.99 -15.94 15.62
N ASP A 85 1.84 -15.34 14.78
CA ASP A 85 2.59 -16.01 13.72
C ASP A 85 3.96 -15.34 13.59
N ALA A 86 5.00 -16.03 14.04
CA ALA A 86 6.37 -15.49 14.04
C ALA A 86 6.88 -15.18 12.62
N LYS A 87 6.43 -15.90 11.59
CA LYS A 87 6.84 -15.65 10.19
C LYS A 87 6.20 -14.37 9.69
N LEU A 88 4.92 -14.13 9.99
CA LEU A 88 4.25 -12.87 9.66
C LEU A 88 4.86 -11.70 10.44
N GLY A 89 5.17 -11.88 11.72
CA GLY A 89 5.87 -10.87 12.51
C GLY A 89 7.21 -10.45 11.89
N LYS A 90 8.02 -11.42 11.44
CA LYS A 90 9.28 -11.15 10.73
C LYS A 90 9.02 -10.43 9.39
N LEU A 91 8.06 -10.89 8.60
CA LEU A 91 7.70 -10.28 7.31
C LEU A 91 7.32 -8.80 7.47
N ILE A 92 6.49 -8.49 8.46
CA ILE A 92 6.06 -7.11 8.78
C ILE A 92 7.24 -6.28 9.25
N SER A 93 8.06 -6.81 10.16
CA SER A 93 9.24 -6.10 10.70
C SER A 93 10.24 -5.77 9.60
N ASP A 94 10.53 -6.72 8.71
CA ASP A 94 11.44 -6.55 7.59
C ASP A 94 10.93 -5.48 6.60
N PHE A 95 9.63 -5.49 6.31
CA PHE A 95 9.00 -4.44 5.50
C PHE A 95 9.11 -3.07 6.15
N MET A 96 8.73 -2.96 7.42
CA MET A 96 8.74 -1.68 8.14
C MET A 96 10.15 -1.08 8.25
N ALA A 97 11.20 -1.90 8.44
CA ALA A 97 12.59 -1.44 8.41
C ALA A 97 12.99 -0.83 7.04
N ASN A 98 12.38 -1.29 5.95
CA ASN A 98 12.65 -0.84 4.58
C ASN A 98 11.62 0.19 4.08
N SER A 99 10.57 0.47 4.85
CA SER A 99 9.43 1.32 4.44
C SER A 99 9.82 2.77 4.09
N HIS A 100 10.98 3.24 4.56
CA HIS A 100 11.55 4.53 4.20
C HIS A 100 11.89 4.66 2.69
N MET A 101 11.94 3.54 1.96
CA MET A 101 12.09 3.50 0.51
C MET A 101 10.76 3.56 -0.25
N MET A 102 9.65 3.30 0.44
CA MET A 102 8.35 3.24 -0.21
C MET A 102 7.90 4.61 -0.71
N PRO A 103 7.28 4.68 -1.90
CA PRO A 103 6.73 5.92 -2.41
C PRO A 103 5.62 6.43 -1.49
N LYS A 104 5.51 7.75 -1.36
CA LYS A 104 4.46 8.40 -0.58
C LYS A 104 3.29 8.81 -1.48
N TYR A 105 2.08 8.71 -0.96
CA TYR A 105 0.88 9.17 -1.63
C TYR A 105 0.33 10.41 -0.92
N LEU A 106 0.51 11.60 -1.51
CA LEU A 106 0.14 12.87 -0.84
C LEU A 106 -1.29 13.33 -1.17
N LYS A 107 -2.03 12.56 -1.96
CA LYS A 107 -3.40 12.86 -2.38
C LYS A 107 -4.40 12.08 -1.54
N SER A 108 -5.69 12.25 -1.85
CA SER A 108 -6.82 11.58 -1.23
C SER A 108 -6.97 10.11 -1.64
N CYS A 109 -7.34 9.26 -0.68
CA CYS A 109 -7.56 7.83 -0.89
C CYS A 109 -8.84 7.36 -0.17
N ARG A 110 -9.40 6.21 -0.57
CA ARG A 110 -10.70 5.72 -0.06
C ARG A 110 -10.60 4.28 0.45
N HIS A 111 -11.15 4.02 1.63
CA HIS A 111 -11.37 2.66 2.11
C HIS A 111 -12.86 2.31 2.05
N TYR A 112 -13.17 1.17 1.43
CA TYR A 112 -14.53 0.67 1.28
C TYR A 112 -14.81 -0.40 2.33
N SER A 113 -15.71 -0.12 3.27
CA SER A 113 -16.06 -1.04 4.34
C SER A 113 -17.45 -1.65 4.13
N LYS A 114 -17.59 -2.93 4.44
CA LYS A 114 -18.89 -3.63 4.56
C LYS A 114 -19.44 -3.59 5.99
N SER A 115 -18.71 -2.98 6.93
CA SER A 115 -19.15 -2.89 8.31
C SER A 115 -20.00 -1.64 8.53
N THR A 116 -21.13 -1.81 9.22
CA THR A 116 -21.90 -0.70 9.78
C THR A 116 -21.34 -0.23 11.12
N SER A 117 -20.35 -0.94 11.70
CA SER A 117 -19.78 -0.56 13.00
C SER A 117 -19.18 0.85 13.03
N TRP A 118 -18.89 1.46 11.89
CA TRP A 118 -18.45 2.85 11.85
C TRP A 118 -19.51 3.84 12.36
N TYR A 119 -20.81 3.51 12.25
CA TYR A 119 -21.93 4.36 12.68
C TYR A 119 -22.00 4.48 14.22
N ASP A 120 -21.66 3.42 14.95
CA ASP A 120 -21.90 3.35 16.40
C ASP A 120 -20.70 3.79 17.25
N TYR A 121 -19.51 3.87 16.65
CA TYR A 121 -18.25 4.07 17.38
C TYR A 121 -17.52 5.39 17.10
N PHE A 122 -18.01 6.22 16.17
CA PHE A 122 -17.23 7.33 15.66
C PHE A 122 -18.04 8.61 15.43
N SER A 123 -17.76 9.62 16.25
CA SER A 123 -18.34 10.96 16.19
C SER A 123 -17.37 11.97 15.58
N VAL A 124 -17.90 13.09 15.08
CA VAL A 124 -17.06 14.18 14.57
C VAL A 124 -16.13 14.68 15.68
N ASN A 125 -14.85 14.84 15.34
CA ASN A 125 -13.70 15.08 16.21
C ASN A 125 -13.07 13.88 16.91
N ASP A 126 -13.65 12.68 16.82
CA ASP A 126 -13.00 11.48 17.32
C ASP A 126 -11.73 11.17 16.54
N THR A 127 -10.80 10.50 17.22
CA THR A 127 -9.53 10.05 16.63
C THR A 127 -9.61 8.56 16.35
N LEU A 128 -9.37 8.19 15.10
CA LEU A 128 -9.14 6.83 14.65
C LEU A 128 -7.63 6.58 14.67
N GLU A 129 -7.21 5.61 15.47
CA GLU A 129 -5.87 5.04 15.39
C GLU A 129 -5.96 3.62 14.84
N LEU A 130 -5.20 3.32 13.79
CA LEU A 130 -5.25 2.02 13.15
C LEU A 130 -4.52 0.96 13.99
N ASP A 131 -5.20 -0.13 14.29
CA ASP A 131 -4.63 -1.28 15.02
C ASP A 131 -3.84 -2.26 14.13
N SER A 132 -3.95 -2.09 12.82
CA SER A 132 -3.40 -2.98 11.80
C SER A 132 -3.26 -2.24 10.47
N PHE A 133 -2.66 -2.87 9.47
CA PHE A 133 -2.60 -2.29 8.13
C PHE A 133 -4.01 -2.07 7.56
N MET A 134 -4.21 -0.92 6.92
CA MET A 134 -5.44 -0.59 6.20
C MET A 134 -5.15 -0.29 4.73
N SER A 135 -5.73 -1.11 3.86
CA SER A 135 -5.72 -0.92 2.41
C SER A 135 -6.74 0.11 1.98
N CYS A 136 -6.32 1.05 1.15
CA CYS A 136 -7.15 2.07 0.53
C CYS A 136 -6.93 2.09 -0.99
N ALA A 137 -7.97 2.43 -1.71
CA ALA A 137 -7.96 2.69 -3.13
C ALA A 137 -7.46 4.11 -3.41
N ARG A 138 -6.73 4.28 -4.51
CA ARG A 138 -6.49 5.62 -5.07
C ARG A 138 -7.83 6.25 -5.44
N GLU A 139 -7.99 7.56 -5.28
CA GLU A 139 -9.14 8.22 -5.88
C GLU A 139 -9.14 7.99 -7.40
N SER A 140 -10.31 7.70 -7.98
CA SER A 140 -10.54 7.28 -9.39
C SER A 140 -10.13 5.85 -9.80
N SER A 141 -9.64 4.99 -8.90
CA SER A 141 -9.54 3.55 -9.20
C SER A 141 -10.85 2.83 -8.93
N ASP A 142 -11.26 1.96 -9.84
CA ASP A 142 -12.41 1.08 -9.65
C ASP A 142 -12.03 -0.04 -8.67
N PHE A 143 -12.37 0.13 -7.40
CA PHE A 143 -12.21 -0.92 -6.38
C PHE A 143 -13.29 -1.99 -6.61
N SER A 144 -12.90 -3.13 -7.15
CA SER A 144 -13.84 -4.08 -7.78
C SER A 144 -14.56 -4.99 -6.79
N TYR A 145 -14.15 -5.02 -5.52
CA TYR A 145 -14.67 -5.97 -4.53
C TYR A 145 -15.87 -5.50 -3.67
N VAL A 146 -16.24 -4.22 -3.74
CA VAL A 146 -17.34 -3.68 -2.92
C VAL A 146 -18.37 -2.97 -3.79
N LEU A 147 -19.22 -3.75 -4.47
CA LEU A 147 -20.32 -3.24 -5.31
C LEU A 147 -21.31 -2.33 -4.54
N LYS A 148 -21.37 -2.42 -3.20
CA LYS A 148 -22.21 -1.60 -2.31
C LYS A 148 -21.56 -1.49 -0.91
N PRO A 149 -20.72 -0.47 -0.65
CA PRO A 149 -20.10 -0.29 0.67
C PRO A 149 -21.12 0.24 1.68
N GLU A 150 -21.10 -0.31 2.90
CA GLU A 150 -21.88 0.20 4.03
C GLU A 150 -21.30 1.50 4.58
N ALA A 151 -19.97 1.66 4.50
CA ALA A 151 -19.26 2.88 4.84
C ALA A 151 -18.08 3.11 3.88
N ILE A 152 -17.81 4.38 3.58
CA ILE A 152 -16.66 4.81 2.78
C ILE A 152 -15.84 5.77 3.63
N LEU A 153 -14.63 5.35 4.03
CA LEU A 153 -13.69 6.25 4.69
C LEU A 153 -12.90 7.01 3.62
N VAL A 154 -12.95 8.33 3.68
CA VAL A 154 -12.27 9.23 2.75
C VAL A 154 -11.12 9.89 3.49
N PHE A 155 -9.89 9.53 3.14
CA PHE A 155 -8.68 10.13 3.70
C PHE A 155 -8.29 11.30 2.81
N ASN A 156 -8.34 12.53 3.33
CA ASN A 156 -8.07 13.75 2.53
C ASN A 156 -6.58 13.92 2.16
N SER A 157 -5.69 13.32 2.94
CA SER A 157 -4.26 13.22 2.66
C SER A 157 -3.77 11.86 3.15
N CYS A 158 -2.81 11.26 2.45
CA CYS A 158 -2.31 9.92 2.78
C CYS A 158 -0.77 9.94 3.06
N LYS A 159 -0.24 10.99 3.72
CA LYS A 159 1.20 11.17 4.02
C LYS A 159 1.77 10.03 4.88
N GLN A 160 0.94 9.47 5.76
CA GLN A 160 1.31 8.33 6.60
C GLN A 160 1.37 7.03 5.79
N GLY A 161 0.64 6.95 4.68
CA GLY A 161 0.55 5.75 3.84
C GLY A 161 1.78 5.46 2.98
N PHE A 162 1.85 4.22 2.52
CA PHE A 162 2.77 3.72 1.49
C PHE A 162 2.00 3.52 0.19
N TYR A 163 2.48 4.09 -0.90
CA TYR A 163 1.86 3.89 -2.21
C TYR A 163 2.43 2.62 -2.85
N LEU A 164 1.59 1.60 -2.99
CA LEU A 164 1.96 0.35 -3.66
C LEU A 164 1.74 0.49 -5.17
N GLY A 165 0.67 1.16 -5.59
CA GLY A 165 0.44 1.50 -6.99
C GLY A 165 0.43 0.27 -7.90
N ALA A 166 1.33 0.22 -8.89
CA ALA A 166 1.48 -0.92 -9.81
C ALA A 166 2.24 -2.12 -9.24
N MET A 167 2.78 -2.02 -8.02
CA MET A 167 3.58 -3.09 -7.40
C MET A 167 2.71 -4.16 -6.75
N THR A 168 1.39 -4.13 -6.91
CA THR A 168 0.45 -5.12 -6.36
C THR A 168 0.17 -6.25 -7.36
N ARG A 169 -0.33 -7.40 -6.89
CA ARG A 169 -0.79 -8.47 -7.80
C ARG A 169 -2.13 -8.15 -8.48
N GLU A 170 -2.92 -7.28 -7.86
CA GLU A 170 -4.21 -6.81 -8.36
C GLU A 170 -4.10 -5.30 -8.63
N SER A 171 -3.65 -4.94 -9.83
CA SER A 171 -3.16 -3.59 -10.16
C SER A 171 -4.24 -2.54 -10.39
N CYS A 172 -5.51 -2.95 -10.49
CA CYS A 172 -6.59 -2.02 -10.81
C CYS A 172 -6.83 -0.98 -9.69
N GLU A 173 -6.47 -1.30 -8.45
CA GLU A 173 -6.86 -0.53 -7.26
C GLU A 173 -5.84 0.54 -6.84
N ARG A 174 -4.64 0.50 -7.41
CA ARG A 174 -3.54 1.46 -7.14
C ARG A 174 -3.39 1.72 -5.64
N GLU A 175 -3.17 0.64 -4.91
CA GLU A 175 -3.34 0.59 -3.47
C GLU A 175 -2.45 1.57 -2.70
N VAL A 176 -3.03 2.19 -1.68
CA VAL A 176 -2.36 2.95 -0.62
C VAL A 176 -2.52 2.16 0.67
N LEU A 177 -1.40 1.81 1.31
CA LEU A 177 -1.38 1.02 2.52
C LEU A 177 -0.99 1.88 3.72
N PHE A 178 -1.90 2.06 4.67
CA PHE A 178 -1.60 2.72 5.94
C PHE A 178 -1.07 1.73 6.97
N PRO A 179 0.06 2.02 7.64
CA PRO A 179 0.56 1.19 8.73
C PRO A 179 -0.31 1.26 10.00
N ALA A 180 -0.20 0.23 10.84
CA ALA A 180 -0.68 0.29 12.21
C ALA A 180 -0.05 1.48 12.95
N GLY A 181 -0.82 2.11 13.83
CA GLY A 181 -0.47 3.37 14.51
C GLY A 181 -0.72 4.63 13.68
N SER A 182 -1.20 4.53 12.42
CA SER A 182 -1.60 5.73 11.67
C SER A 182 -2.83 6.36 12.33
N ARG A 183 -2.82 7.69 12.45
CA ARG A 183 -3.85 8.44 13.20
C ARG A 183 -4.59 9.44 12.32
N PHE A 184 -5.91 9.47 12.49
CA PHE A 184 -6.81 10.32 11.73
C PHE A 184 -7.89 10.90 12.62
N LYS A 185 -8.29 12.15 12.37
CA LYS A 185 -9.42 12.79 13.01
C LYS A 185 -10.63 12.77 12.09
N LEU A 186 -11.81 12.41 12.60
CA LEU A 186 -13.06 12.58 11.86
C LEU A 186 -13.38 14.07 11.75
N SER A 187 -13.39 14.60 10.53
CA SER A 187 -13.77 15.99 10.30
C SER A 187 -15.25 16.12 9.95
N GLU A 188 -15.82 15.16 9.21
CA GLU A 188 -17.19 15.25 8.71
C GLU A 188 -17.79 13.88 8.38
N VAL A 189 -19.11 13.75 8.50
CA VAL A 189 -19.89 12.59 8.03
C VAL A 189 -20.95 13.07 7.02
N ARG A 190 -20.94 12.48 5.82
CA ARG A 190 -21.89 12.77 4.72
C ARG A 190 -22.57 11.49 4.25
N GLY A 191 -23.74 11.18 4.79
CA GLY A 191 -24.41 9.90 4.51
C GLY A 191 -23.58 8.73 5.01
N ASN A 192 -23.13 7.86 4.10
CA ASN A 192 -22.22 6.75 4.43
C ASN A 192 -20.72 7.09 4.26
N GLN A 193 -20.38 8.35 4.00
CA GLN A 193 -18.99 8.79 3.84
C GLN A 193 -18.44 9.45 5.11
N TYR A 194 -17.25 9.06 5.51
CA TYR A 194 -16.55 9.54 6.70
C TYR A 194 -15.25 10.23 6.26
N LEU A 195 -15.17 11.54 6.42
CA LEU A 195 -14.02 12.32 6.01
C LEU A 195 -13.00 12.37 7.15
N LEU A 196 -11.80 11.88 6.86
CA LEU A 196 -10.70 11.68 7.80
C LEU A 196 -9.52 12.58 7.43
N GLU A 197 -9.04 13.33 8.42
CA GLU A 197 -7.85 14.15 8.32
C GLU A 197 -6.69 13.51 9.07
N GLU A 198 -5.55 13.35 8.41
CA GLU A 198 -4.33 12.85 9.07
C GLU A 198 -3.88 13.78 10.19
N ILE A 199 -3.54 13.18 11.33
CA ILE A 199 -2.94 13.87 12.48
C ILE A 199 -1.63 13.17 12.88
N ALA A 200 -0.73 13.94 13.51
CA ALA A 200 0.51 13.42 14.09
C ALA A 200 0.27 12.77 15.46
#